data_AF-A0A9L0JKU6-F1
#
_entry.id   AF-A0A9L0JKU6-F1
#
_cell.length_a   1.000
_cell.length_b   1.000
_cell.length_c   1.000
_cell.angle_alpha   90.00
_cell.angle_beta   90.00
_cell.angle_gamma   90.00
#
_symmetry.space_group_name_H-M   'P 1'
#
loop_
_entity.id
_entity.type
_entity.pdbx_description
1 polymer ?
#
loop_
_entity_poly.entity_id
_entity_poly.type
_entity_poly.pdbx_seq_one_letter_code
_entity_poly.pdbx_strand_id
1 'polypeptide(L)'
;MRIGIKDIAPPPVGLFPSPAAALRGGELVPSVRPRGRVAPAARLLSLRPSRPWLPFVPAARGRCGSSRSAPLSSPQLVSAPEFSPAALGRSAWLGKFLVAAMSAHLQWMVVRNCSSFLIKRNKQTYSTEPNNLKARNSFRYNGLIHRKTVGVEPAADGKGVVVVMKRRSGQRKPATSYVRTTINKNARATLSSIRHMIRRNKYRPDLRMAAIRRASAILRSQKPVMVKRKRTRPTKSS
;
A
#
# COMPACT_ATOMS: atom_id res chain seq x y z
N MET A 1 -9.87 58.31 -15.85
CA MET A 1 -10.29 57.37 -16.91
C MET A 1 -10.89 56.13 -16.24
N ARG A 2 -12.21 56.08 -16.10
CA ARG A 2 -12.95 54.89 -15.62
C ARG A 2 -13.77 54.39 -16.80
N ILE A 3 -13.38 53.25 -17.37
CA ILE A 3 -14.10 52.59 -18.44
C ILE A 3 -15.30 51.90 -17.80
N GLY A 4 -16.50 52.44 -18.06
CA GLY A 4 -17.76 51.87 -17.60
C GLY A 4 -18.21 50.76 -18.55
N ILE A 5 -18.31 49.53 -18.03
CA ILE A 5 -19.02 48.43 -18.69
C ILE A 5 -20.50 48.60 -18.33
N LYS A 6 -21.27 49.14 -19.28
CA LYS A 6 -22.74 49.05 -19.27
C LYS A 6 -23.14 47.71 -19.88
N ASP A 7 -24.28 47.18 -19.43
CA ASP A 7 -25.05 46.09 -20.02
C ASP A 7 -24.69 44.65 -19.60
N ILE A 8 -25.13 44.25 -18.39
CA ILE A 8 -25.55 42.87 -18.11
C ILE A 8 -26.86 42.93 -17.31
N ALA A 9 -27.95 42.53 -17.95
CA ALA A 9 -29.26 42.40 -17.31
C ALA A 9 -29.29 41.21 -16.33
N PRO A 10 -29.96 41.31 -15.17
CA PRO A 10 -30.14 40.18 -14.26
C PRO A 10 -31.22 39.22 -14.79
N PRO A 11 -31.07 37.89 -14.58
CA PRO A 11 -32.08 36.92 -15.00
C PRO A 11 -33.37 37.02 -14.17
N PRO A 12 -34.54 36.70 -14.75
CA PRO A 12 -35.83 36.86 -14.08
C PRO A 12 -36.03 35.86 -12.94
N VAL A 13 -36.40 36.41 -11.78
CA VAL A 13 -36.93 35.68 -10.62
C VAL A 13 -38.39 35.33 -10.89
N GLY A 14 -38.72 34.04 -10.92
CA GLY A 14 -40.11 33.61 -11.03
C GLY A 14 -40.33 32.10 -11.02
N LEU A 15 -40.98 31.64 -9.94
CA LEU A 15 -42.03 30.62 -9.91
C LEU A 15 -41.65 29.15 -10.22
N PHE A 16 -41.37 28.38 -9.16
CA PHE A 16 -41.82 26.98 -9.11
C PHE A 16 -42.44 26.67 -7.73
N PRO A 17 -43.65 26.07 -7.69
CA PRO A 17 -44.42 25.88 -6.47
C PRO A 17 -43.99 24.65 -5.67
N SER A 18 -44.13 24.79 -4.35
CA SER A 18 -44.04 23.73 -3.34
C SER A 18 -45.20 22.74 -3.45
N PRO A 19 -44.99 21.41 -3.38
CA PRO A 19 -46.07 20.46 -3.17
C PRO A 19 -46.08 19.97 -1.72
N ALA A 20 -46.85 20.68 -0.88
CA ALA A 20 -47.37 20.17 0.38
C ALA A 20 -48.91 20.08 0.25
N ALA A 21 -49.43 18.92 -0.20
CA ALA A 21 -50.78 18.43 0.07
C ALA A 21 -51.06 17.19 -0.81
N ALA A 22 -50.96 16.00 -0.21
CA ALA A 22 -51.75 14.84 -0.64
C ALA A 22 -52.14 14.07 0.63
N LEU A 23 -53.42 14.20 0.97
CA LEU A 23 -54.10 13.50 2.04
C LEU A 23 -54.71 12.19 1.51
N ARG A 24 -54.84 11.22 2.43
CA ARG A 24 -55.82 10.12 2.54
C ARG A 24 -55.57 8.79 1.81
N GLY A 25 -55.73 7.72 2.60
CA GLY A 25 -55.62 6.29 2.28
C GLY A 25 -54.52 5.68 3.17
N GLY A 26 -54.78 5.04 4.31
CA GLY A 26 -55.85 4.10 4.64
C GLY A 26 -55.28 2.68 4.62
N GLU A 27 -54.96 2.16 5.82
CA GLU A 27 -55.01 0.74 6.21
C GLU A 27 -54.16 -0.31 5.45
N LEU A 28 -53.11 -0.83 6.13
CA LEU A 28 -53.01 -2.22 6.61
C LEU A 28 -51.56 -2.64 6.87
N VAL A 29 -51.28 -2.85 8.15
CA VAL A 29 -50.06 -3.47 8.69
C VAL A 29 -50.22 -5.00 8.65
N PRO A 30 -49.27 -5.78 8.11
CA PRO A 30 -49.16 -7.18 8.46
C PRO A 30 -48.12 -7.38 9.57
N SER A 31 -48.64 -7.67 10.76
CA SER A 31 -47.91 -8.26 11.89
C SER A 31 -47.35 -9.62 11.46
N VAL A 32 -46.02 -9.77 11.45
CA VAL A 32 -45.36 -11.09 11.35
C VAL A 32 -44.38 -11.25 12.51
N ARG A 33 -44.63 -12.34 13.23
CA ARG A 33 -44.15 -12.75 14.54
C ARG A 33 -42.61 -12.83 14.66
N PRO A 34 -42.05 -12.58 15.85
CA PRO A 34 -40.63 -12.83 16.12
C PRO A 34 -40.34 -14.34 16.09
N ARG A 35 -39.43 -14.77 15.20
CA ARG A 35 -38.90 -16.13 15.18
C ARG A 35 -38.11 -16.40 16.47
N GLY A 36 -38.39 -17.57 17.03
CA GLY A 36 -37.99 -18.00 18.36
C GLY A 36 -36.49 -17.99 18.65
N ARG A 37 -36.22 -17.84 19.95
CA ARG A 37 -34.93 -18.12 20.58
C ARG A 37 -34.56 -19.59 20.35
N VAL A 38 -33.44 -19.82 19.69
CA VAL A 38 -32.78 -21.14 19.69
C VAL A 38 -31.83 -21.15 20.88
N ALA A 39 -32.12 -22.01 21.85
CA ALA A 39 -31.24 -22.29 22.98
C ALA A 39 -30.02 -23.09 22.51
N PRO A 40 -28.78 -22.77 22.93
CA PRO A 40 -27.65 -23.67 22.72
C PRO A 40 -27.66 -24.78 23.78
N ALA A 41 -27.85 -26.01 23.32
CA ALA A 41 -27.67 -27.22 24.11
C ALA A 41 -26.21 -27.32 24.59
N ALA A 42 -26.04 -27.48 25.90
CA ALA A 42 -24.79 -27.88 26.52
C ALA A 42 -24.41 -29.27 26.00
N ARG A 43 -23.25 -29.39 25.36
CA ARG A 43 -22.64 -30.69 25.05
C ARG A 43 -21.30 -30.78 25.76
N LEU A 44 -21.26 -31.81 26.61
CA LEU A 44 -20.21 -32.19 27.54
C LEU A 44 -18.81 -32.18 26.93
N LEU A 45 -17.90 -31.52 27.63
CA LEU A 45 -16.45 -31.70 27.53
C LEU A 45 -16.11 -33.09 28.09
N SER A 46 -15.84 -34.05 27.21
CA SER A 46 -15.06 -35.24 27.57
C SER A 46 -13.61 -35.06 27.14
N LEU A 47 -12.73 -35.47 28.04
CA LEU A 47 -11.31 -35.25 28.11
C LEU A 47 -10.51 -36.27 27.29
N ARG A 48 -9.34 -35.81 26.81
CA ARG A 48 -8.06 -36.55 26.58
C ARG A 48 -7.91 -37.41 25.30
N PRO A 49 -6.66 -37.78 24.90
CA PRO A 49 -5.37 -37.10 25.07
C PRO A 49 -4.49 -37.05 23.79
N SER A 50 -3.42 -36.25 23.93
CA SER A 50 -2.19 -36.11 23.16
C SER A 50 -1.68 -37.38 22.45
N ARG A 51 -1.35 -37.27 21.16
CA ARG A 51 -0.48 -38.21 20.43
C ARG A 51 0.91 -37.59 20.23
N PRO A 52 1.99 -38.20 20.76
CA PRO A 52 3.35 -37.76 20.51
C PRO A 52 3.88 -38.24 19.16
N TRP A 53 4.82 -37.46 18.66
CA TRP A 53 5.60 -37.68 17.46
C TRP A 53 6.52 -38.89 17.62
N LEU A 54 6.56 -39.77 16.61
CA LEU A 54 7.62 -40.77 16.44
C LEU A 54 8.34 -40.50 15.11
N PRO A 55 9.68 -40.49 15.07
CA PRO A 55 10.45 -40.42 13.84
C PRO A 55 10.60 -41.81 13.20
N PHE A 56 10.53 -41.87 11.87
CA PHE A 56 10.69 -43.07 11.06
C PHE A 56 12.07 -43.07 10.37
N VAL A 57 12.97 -43.96 10.81
CA VAL A 57 14.22 -44.43 10.16
C VAL A 57 14.35 -45.88 10.63
N PRO A 58 14.57 -46.91 9.78
CA PRO A 58 15.78 -47.17 8.97
C PRO A 58 15.43 -47.88 7.62
N ALA A 59 16.27 -48.48 6.78
CA ALA A 59 17.61 -49.03 6.86
C ALA A 59 18.20 -49.19 5.44
N ALA A 60 19.52 -49.10 5.34
CA ALA A 60 20.30 -49.50 4.18
C ALA A 60 20.44 -51.04 4.09
N ARG A 61 20.38 -51.56 2.85
CA ARG A 61 20.93 -52.85 2.37
C ARG A 61 21.45 -52.53 0.96
N GLY A 62 22.66 -52.87 0.49
CA GLY A 62 23.59 -53.93 0.82
C GLY A 62 23.77 -54.84 -0.42
N ARG A 63 25.03 -55.05 -0.85
CA ARG A 63 25.57 -55.97 -1.91
C ARG A 63 25.60 -55.43 -3.35
N CYS A 64 26.74 -55.38 -4.06
CA CYS A 64 27.86 -56.32 -4.38
C CYS A 64 27.68 -57.00 -5.75
N GLY A 65 28.72 -56.96 -6.57
CA GLY A 65 28.89 -57.72 -7.82
C GLY A 65 29.52 -56.85 -8.92
N SER A 66 30.85 -56.76 -9.02
CA SER A 66 31.80 -57.71 -9.63
C SER A 66 31.92 -57.57 -11.16
N SER A 67 33.12 -57.12 -11.55
CA SER A 67 33.94 -57.47 -12.73
C SER A 67 33.32 -57.53 -14.13
N ARG A 68 33.88 -56.71 -15.04
CA ARG A 68 34.53 -57.21 -16.26
C ARG A 68 35.43 -56.15 -16.89
N SER A 69 36.63 -56.60 -17.20
CA SER A 69 37.76 -55.90 -17.79
C SER A 69 37.59 -55.73 -19.31
N ALA A 70 37.96 -54.54 -19.80
CA ALA A 70 38.70 -54.15 -21.03
C ALA A 70 38.45 -54.90 -22.38
N PRO A 71 38.59 -54.20 -23.53
CA PRO A 71 39.91 -53.77 -23.99
C PRO A 71 40.01 -52.35 -24.54
N LEU A 72 41.25 -51.84 -24.48
CA LEU A 72 41.76 -50.62 -25.09
C LEU A 72 41.55 -50.61 -26.61
N SER A 73 41.17 -49.46 -27.14
CA SER A 73 41.39 -49.10 -28.54
C SER A 73 41.95 -47.68 -28.58
N SER A 74 43.05 -47.53 -29.31
CA SER A 74 43.89 -46.33 -29.43
C SER A 74 43.15 -45.11 -29.97
N PRO A 75 43.62 -43.88 -29.66
CA PRO A 75 42.95 -42.63 -30.01
C PRO A 75 43.24 -42.21 -31.45
N GLN A 76 42.19 -41.92 -32.23
CA GLN A 76 42.30 -41.18 -33.48
C GLN A 76 42.21 -39.68 -33.21
N LEU A 77 43.24 -38.98 -33.67
CA LEU A 77 43.47 -37.55 -33.58
C LEU A 77 42.41 -36.81 -34.39
N VAL A 78 41.46 -36.13 -33.73
CA VAL A 78 40.52 -35.23 -34.41
C VAL A 78 41.04 -33.81 -34.29
N SER A 79 41.43 -33.25 -35.42
CA SER A 79 41.96 -31.90 -35.59
C SER A 79 41.02 -30.85 -35.00
N ALA A 80 41.57 -29.97 -34.16
CA ALA A 80 40.88 -28.82 -33.62
C ALA A 80 40.62 -27.78 -34.74
N PRO A 81 39.42 -27.18 -34.83
CA PRO A 81 39.21 -26.01 -35.68
C PRO A 81 39.86 -24.78 -35.04
N GLU A 82 40.68 -24.09 -35.83
CA GLU A 82 41.34 -22.83 -35.51
C GLU A 82 40.32 -21.75 -35.10
N PHE A 83 40.45 -21.26 -33.86
CA PHE A 83 39.69 -20.11 -33.38
C PHE A 83 40.43 -18.83 -33.80
N SER A 84 39.96 -18.19 -34.87
CA SER A 84 40.44 -16.87 -35.32
C SER A 84 40.00 -15.77 -34.33
N PRO A 85 40.91 -15.00 -33.68
CA PRO A 85 40.53 -13.98 -32.72
C PRO A 85 40.49 -12.60 -33.41
N ALA A 86 39.52 -12.38 -34.29
CA ALA A 86 39.28 -11.07 -34.92
C ALA A 86 37.91 -10.52 -34.51
N ALA A 87 37.71 -10.35 -33.20
CA ALA A 87 36.61 -9.55 -32.67
C ALA A 87 36.99 -8.97 -31.32
N LEU A 88 37.88 -7.95 -31.34
CA LEU A 88 37.93 -6.95 -30.27
C LEU A 88 36.63 -6.14 -30.31
N GLY A 89 35.56 -6.79 -29.86
CA GLY A 89 34.31 -6.16 -29.48
C GLY A 89 34.65 -5.14 -28.41
N ARG A 90 34.49 -3.86 -28.77
CA ARG A 90 34.60 -2.70 -27.90
C ARG A 90 34.03 -3.04 -26.52
N SER A 91 34.92 -3.29 -25.59
CA SER A 91 34.61 -3.51 -24.19
C SER A 91 34.00 -2.22 -23.65
N ALA A 92 32.67 -2.12 -23.73
CA ALA A 92 31.87 -1.11 -23.04
C ALA A 92 31.84 -1.40 -21.52
N TRP A 93 33.01 -1.63 -20.96
CA TRP A 93 33.26 -1.85 -19.54
C TRP A 93 34.30 -0.84 -19.09
N LEU A 94 33.95 0.44 -19.08
CA LEU A 94 34.49 1.37 -18.07
C LEU A 94 33.66 2.65 -18.07
N GLY A 95 32.48 2.55 -17.47
CA GLY A 95 31.60 3.70 -17.28
C GLY A 95 30.63 3.45 -16.14
N LYS A 96 31.04 2.72 -15.10
CA LYS A 96 30.34 2.76 -13.82
C LYS A 96 30.59 4.16 -13.26
N PHE A 97 29.76 5.10 -13.70
CA PHE A 97 29.58 6.40 -13.12
C PHE A 97 29.51 6.23 -11.61
N LEU A 98 30.64 6.47 -10.94
CA LEU A 98 30.70 6.68 -9.50
C LEU A 98 30.08 8.06 -9.27
N VAL A 99 28.77 8.13 -9.49
CA VAL A 99 27.99 9.31 -9.17
C VAL A 99 27.99 9.41 -7.66
N ALA A 100 28.73 10.40 -7.16
CA ALA A 100 28.60 10.94 -5.82
C ALA A 100 27.13 11.32 -5.60
N ALA A 101 26.38 10.39 -5.04
CA ALA A 101 25.01 10.61 -4.65
C ALA A 101 25.06 11.30 -3.29
N MET A 102 24.58 12.55 -3.26
CA MET A 102 24.45 13.32 -2.02
C MET A 102 23.84 12.46 -0.91
N SER A 103 24.46 12.48 0.26
CA SER A 103 24.03 11.66 1.39
C SER A 103 22.71 12.20 1.95
N ALA A 104 21.84 11.31 2.42
CA ALA A 104 20.56 11.70 3.01
C ALA A 104 20.76 12.58 4.27
N HIS A 105 21.82 12.34 5.02
CA HIS A 105 22.17 13.10 6.22
C HIS A 105 22.59 14.54 5.89
N LEU A 106 23.40 14.74 4.85
CA LEU A 106 23.79 16.07 4.41
C LEU A 106 22.55 16.87 3.94
N GLN A 107 21.72 16.26 3.10
CA GLN A 107 20.47 16.88 2.67
C GLN A 107 19.56 17.21 3.84
N TRP A 108 19.50 16.34 4.86
CA TRP A 108 18.72 16.61 6.06
C TRP A 108 19.24 17.80 6.86
N MET A 109 20.56 17.96 6.99
CA MET A 109 21.14 19.11 7.69
C MET A 109 20.76 20.44 7.03
N VAL A 110 20.60 20.45 5.70
CA VAL A 110 20.07 21.60 4.96
C VAL A 110 18.57 21.74 5.20
N VAL A 111 17.78 20.71 4.90
CA VAL A 111 16.31 20.77 4.81
C VAL A 111 15.59 20.91 6.17
N ARG A 112 16.23 20.48 7.27
CA ARG A 112 15.59 20.35 8.60
C ARG A 112 14.96 21.64 9.14
N ASN A 113 15.50 22.81 8.78
CA ASN A 113 15.11 24.10 9.36
C ASN A 113 14.60 25.13 8.33
N CYS A 114 14.87 24.97 7.04
CA CYS A 114 14.58 26.00 6.01
C CYS A 114 13.79 25.47 4.80
N SER A 115 13.04 24.37 4.93
CA SER A 115 12.23 23.86 3.81
C SER A 115 10.88 24.56 3.68
N SER A 116 10.41 24.74 2.44
CA SER A 116 9.09 25.33 2.15
C SER A 116 7.92 24.50 2.68
N PHE A 117 8.13 23.18 2.83
CA PHE A 117 7.14 22.26 3.40
C PHE A 117 7.04 22.34 4.93
N LEU A 118 7.97 23.04 5.58
CA LEU A 118 8.03 23.12 7.04
C LEU A 118 6.98 24.08 7.59
N ILE A 119 6.12 23.58 8.47
CA ILE A 119 5.14 24.39 9.17
C ILE A 119 5.40 24.29 10.67
N LYS A 120 5.66 25.44 11.31
CA LYS A 120 5.83 25.57 12.76
C LYS A 120 4.65 26.37 13.32
N ARG A 121 3.84 25.74 14.17
CA ARG A 121 2.69 26.39 14.83
C ARG A 121 2.41 25.71 16.16
N ASN A 122 1.92 26.46 17.15
CA ASN A 122 1.47 25.93 18.44
C ASN A 122 2.49 24.98 19.12
N LYS A 123 3.77 25.37 19.15
CA LYS A 123 4.90 24.54 19.68
C LYS A 123 5.07 23.17 18.99
N GLN A 124 4.44 22.96 17.83
CA GLN A 124 4.50 21.74 17.05
C GLN A 124 5.13 22.01 15.68
N THR A 125 5.83 21.01 15.14
CA THR A 125 6.52 21.11 13.84
C THR A 125 6.06 20.00 12.90
N TYR A 126 5.55 20.40 11.75
CA TYR A 126 4.99 19.54 10.71
C TYR A 126 5.73 19.71 9.39
N SER A 127 5.63 18.70 8.51
CA SER A 127 6.06 18.81 7.13
C SER A 127 4.92 18.40 6.20
N THR A 128 4.61 19.23 5.21
CA THR A 128 3.55 19.04 4.21
C THR A 128 4.04 18.39 2.92
N GLU A 129 5.25 17.86 2.91
CA GLU A 129 5.83 17.22 1.72
C GLU A 129 5.04 15.97 1.28
N PRO A 130 4.96 15.72 -0.05
CA PRO A 130 4.40 14.49 -0.57
C PRO A 130 5.24 13.29 -0.11
N ASN A 131 4.60 12.16 0.14
CA ASN A 131 5.23 10.92 0.66
C ASN A 131 5.69 10.95 2.14
N ASN A 132 5.29 11.92 2.96
CA ASN A 132 5.47 11.85 4.42
C ASN A 132 4.29 11.15 5.10
N LEU A 133 4.51 9.93 5.61
CA LEU A 133 3.44 9.11 6.19
C LEU A 133 2.82 9.69 7.47
N LYS A 134 3.58 10.42 8.29
CA LYS A 134 3.10 10.97 9.57
C LYS A 134 2.95 12.49 9.57
N ALA A 135 3.29 13.17 8.46
CA ALA A 135 3.31 14.63 8.34
C ALA A 135 4.17 15.34 9.42
N ARG A 136 5.10 14.62 10.07
CA ARG A 136 6.01 15.17 11.08
C ARG A 136 7.34 15.52 10.44
N ASN A 137 7.95 16.63 10.86
CA ASN A 137 9.31 16.94 10.46
C ASN A 137 10.29 16.04 11.22
N SER A 138 10.73 14.96 10.59
CA SER A 138 11.78 14.10 11.12
C SER A 138 12.54 13.41 10.00
N PHE A 139 13.82 13.12 10.27
CA PHE A 139 14.68 12.45 9.30
C PHE A 139 14.07 11.14 8.79
N ARG A 140 13.53 10.32 9.69
CA ARG A 140 13.00 8.98 9.34
C ARG A 140 11.77 9.02 8.43
N TYR A 141 10.90 10.01 8.58
CA TYR A 141 9.64 10.06 7.83
C TYR A 141 9.72 10.90 6.55
N ASN A 142 10.87 11.51 6.28
CA ASN A 142 11.02 12.37 5.14
C ASN A 142 10.93 11.57 3.81
N GLY A 143 10.22 12.12 2.83
CA GLY A 143 9.92 11.51 1.52
C GLY A 143 10.82 11.96 0.37
N LEU A 144 11.64 12.99 0.59
CA LEU A 144 12.46 13.63 -0.45
C LEU A 144 13.92 13.16 -0.37
N ILE A 145 14.49 13.16 0.84
CA ILE A 145 15.92 12.92 1.09
C ILE A 145 16.35 11.45 0.91
N HIS A 146 15.43 10.51 1.17
CA HIS A 146 15.77 9.08 1.16
C HIS A 146 15.76 8.50 -0.25
N ARG A 147 16.67 7.55 -0.51
CA ARG A 147 16.70 6.79 -1.78
C ARG A 147 15.47 5.90 -1.93
N LYS A 148 14.99 5.34 -0.81
CA LYS A 148 13.81 4.47 -0.74
C LYS A 148 12.69 5.18 0.02
N THR A 149 11.54 5.38 -0.62
CA THR A 149 10.39 6.02 0.03
C THR A 149 9.09 5.30 -0.25
N VAL A 150 8.20 5.37 0.72
CA VAL A 150 6.86 4.80 0.67
C VAL A 150 5.88 5.90 1.04
N GLY A 151 5.10 6.32 0.07
CA GLY A 151 3.94 7.20 0.24
C GLY A 151 2.65 6.39 0.21
N VAL A 152 1.64 6.90 0.90
CA VAL A 152 0.28 6.36 0.86
C VAL A 152 -0.67 7.54 0.72
N GLU A 153 -1.39 7.56 -0.40
CA GLU A 153 -2.24 8.66 -0.83
C GLU A 153 -3.65 8.12 -1.15
N PRO A 154 -4.70 8.95 -1.02
CA PRO A 154 -6.01 8.60 -1.54
C PRO A 154 -5.96 8.48 -3.07
N ALA A 155 -6.74 7.57 -3.63
CA ALA A 155 -6.96 7.52 -5.08
C ALA A 155 -7.76 8.75 -5.54
N ALA A 156 -7.50 9.20 -6.77
CA ALA A 156 -8.21 10.32 -7.39
C ALA A 156 -9.72 10.04 -7.49
N ASP A 157 -10.09 8.77 -7.71
CA ASP A 157 -11.47 8.31 -7.87
C ASP A 157 -12.26 8.26 -6.54
N GLY A 158 -11.68 8.73 -5.44
CA GLY A 158 -12.28 8.71 -4.10
C GLY A 158 -12.40 7.31 -3.48
N LYS A 159 -12.05 6.26 -4.22
CA LYS A 159 -12.14 4.86 -3.79
C LYS A 159 -10.78 4.16 -3.86
N GLY A 160 -10.36 3.59 -2.74
CA GLY A 160 -9.10 2.85 -2.67
C GLY A 160 -7.88 3.72 -2.38
N VAL A 161 -6.72 3.09 -2.36
CA VAL A 161 -5.47 3.71 -1.86
C VAL A 161 -4.38 3.59 -2.90
N VAL A 162 -3.63 4.66 -3.11
CA VAL A 162 -2.43 4.68 -3.96
C VAL A 162 -1.21 4.53 -3.09
N VAL A 163 -0.39 3.54 -3.40
CA VAL A 163 0.92 3.35 -2.78
C VAL A 163 1.97 3.89 -3.74
N VAL A 164 2.74 4.86 -3.27
CA VAL A 164 3.81 5.48 -4.03
C VAL A 164 5.13 4.92 -3.55
N MET A 165 5.91 4.30 -4.44
CA MET A 165 7.23 3.77 -4.14
C MET A 165 8.28 4.41 -5.04
N LYS A 166 9.44 4.74 -4.47
CA LYS A 166 10.55 5.31 -5.25
C LYS A 166 11.34 4.22 -5.96
N ARG A 167 11.66 4.42 -7.23
CA ARG A 167 12.56 3.54 -7.99
C ARG A 167 13.98 3.67 -7.48
N ARG A 168 14.75 2.58 -7.57
CA ARG A 168 16.18 2.62 -7.23
C ARG A 168 16.96 3.43 -8.27
N SER A 169 16.65 3.24 -9.54
CA SER A 169 17.19 4.03 -10.67
C SER A 169 16.46 5.36 -10.81
N GLY A 170 17.10 6.32 -11.50
CA GLY A 170 16.45 7.59 -11.84
C GLY A 170 16.26 8.56 -10.67
N GLN A 171 17.09 8.50 -9.61
CA GLN A 171 16.98 9.40 -8.45
C GLN A 171 17.04 10.89 -8.81
N ARG A 172 17.79 11.25 -9.87
CA ARG A 172 17.92 12.61 -10.39
C ARG A 172 16.85 12.98 -11.43
N LYS A 173 15.95 12.04 -11.75
CA LYS A 173 14.91 12.19 -12.77
C LYS A 173 13.54 12.16 -12.10
N PRO A 174 13.07 13.29 -11.52
CA PRO A 174 11.88 13.32 -10.67
C PRO A 174 10.65 12.75 -11.37
N ALA A 175 10.45 13.05 -12.66
CA ALA A 175 9.33 12.56 -13.47
C ALA A 175 9.18 11.02 -13.47
N THR A 176 10.29 10.29 -13.54
CA THR A 176 10.29 8.81 -13.64
C THR A 176 10.63 8.11 -12.32
N SER A 177 10.92 8.88 -11.27
CA SER A 177 11.48 8.37 -10.02
C SER A 177 10.45 7.66 -9.13
N TYR A 178 9.15 7.94 -9.30
CA TYR A 178 8.09 7.37 -8.49
C TYR A 178 7.25 6.38 -9.31
N VAL A 179 6.89 5.28 -8.69
CA VAL A 179 5.93 4.30 -9.20
C VAL A 179 4.71 4.33 -8.30
N ARG A 180 3.55 4.55 -8.91
CA ARG A 180 2.26 4.59 -8.21
C ARG A 180 1.52 3.29 -8.49
N THR A 181 1.07 2.62 -7.44
CA THR A 181 0.26 1.41 -7.53
C THR A 181 -1.07 1.68 -6.85
N THR A 182 -2.16 1.67 -7.62
CA THR A 182 -3.52 1.80 -7.11
C THR A 182 -3.99 0.46 -6.55
N ILE A 183 -4.59 0.48 -5.36
CA ILE A 183 -5.20 -0.69 -4.72
C ILE A 183 -6.64 -0.35 -4.40
N ASN A 184 -7.54 -0.88 -5.22
CA ASN A 184 -8.98 -0.81 -5.00
C ASN A 184 -9.47 -2.21 -4.63
N LYS A 185 -9.31 -2.58 -3.36
CA LYS A 185 -9.72 -3.89 -2.80
C LYS A 185 -10.45 -3.67 -1.49
N ASN A 186 -10.95 -4.75 -0.88
CA ASN A 186 -11.48 -4.71 0.47
C ASN A 186 -10.41 -4.23 1.49
N ALA A 187 -10.84 -3.73 2.65
CA ALA A 187 -9.93 -3.10 3.61
C ALA A 187 -8.85 -4.07 4.13
N ARG A 188 -9.23 -5.32 4.44
CA ARG A 188 -8.30 -6.33 4.96
C ARG A 188 -7.25 -6.71 3.92
N ALA A 189 -7.64 -6.95 2.67
CA ALA A 189 -6.69 -7.27 1.59
C ALA A 189 -5.80 -6.07 1.28
N THR A 190 -6.34 -4.84 1.24
CA THR A 190 -5.54 -3.63 0.99
C THR A 190 -4.41 -3.48 2.01
N LEU A 191 -4.74 -3.56 3.31
CA LEU A 191 -3.72 -3.46 4.37
C LEU A 191 -2.72 -4.64 4.33
N SER A 192 -3.19 -5.84 3.97
CA SER A 192 -2.34 -7.02 3.80
C SER A 192 -1.39 -6.84 2.62
N SER A 193 -1.86 -6.37 1.46
CA SER A 193 -1.04 -6.10 0.28
C SER A 193 0.06 -5.08 0.59
N ILE A 194 -0.28 -3.97 1.25
CA ILE A 194 0.71 -2.96 1.69
C ILE A 194 1.75 -3.58 2.62
N ARG A 195 1.32 -4.39 3.59
CA ARG A 195 2.22 -5.08 4.51
C ARG A 195 3.18 -6.00 3.78
N HIS A 196 2.69 -6.76 2.80
CA HIS A 196 3.50 -7.70 2.01
C HIS A 196 4.49 -6.98 1.09
N MET A 197 4.06 -5.92 0.38
CA MET A 197 4.94 -5.10 -0.47
C MET A 197 6.15 -4.56 0.31
N ILE A 198 5.95 -4.14 1.56
CA ILE A 198 7.05 -3.59 2.37
C ILE A 198 7.91 -4.71 2.99
N ARG A 199 7.28 -5.73 3.57
CA ARG A 199 7.97 -6.78 4.35
C ARG A 199 8.67 -7.80 3.46
N ARG A 200 8.00 -8.32 2.42
CA ARG A 200 8.54 -9.39 1.56
C ARG A 200 9.68 -8.86 0.68
N ASN A 201 9.51 -7.67 0.12
CA ASN A 201 10.55 -7.02 -0.70
C ASN A 201 11.68 -6.39 0.13
N LYS A 202 11.63 -6.47 1.47
CA LYS A 202 12.61 -5.87 2.40
C LYS A 202 12.93 -4.40 2.05
N TYR A 203 11.92 -3.64 1.63
CA TYR A 203 12.15 -2.31 1.03
C TYR A 203 12.46 -1.24 2.10
N ARG A 204 11.53 -1.00 3.03
CA ARG A 204 11.69 -0.11 4.21
C ARG A 204 10.81 -0.63 5.36
N PRO A 205 11.25 -1.70 6.07
CA PRO A 205 10.41 -2.40 7.05
C PRO A 205 10.04 -1.53 8.26
N ASP A 206 10.82 -0.49 8.52
CA ASP A 206 10.63 0.50 9.58
C ASP A 206 9.35 1.33 9.38
N LEU A 207 8.95 1.59 8.12
CA LEU A 207 7.74 2.35 7.81
C LEU A 207 6.48 1.51 7.73
N ARG A 208 6.59 0.18 7.72
CA ARG A 208 5.48 -0.75 7.51
C ARG A 208 4.22 -0.37 8.29
N MET A 209 4.39 -0.13 9.60
CA MET A 209 3.27 0.18 10.48
C MET A 209 2.74 1.61 10.31
N ALA A 210 3.57 2.56 9.88
CA ALA A 210 3.12 3.91 9.56
C ALA A 210 2.27 3.91 8.28
N ALA A 211 2.70 3.15 7.26
CA ALA A 211 1.99 3.01 5.99
C ALA A 211 0.61 2.33 6.19
N ILE A 212 0.57 1.23 6.95
CA ILE A 212 -0.68 0.55 7.29
C ILE A 212 -1.65 1.49 8.02
N ARG A 213 -1.17 2.27 9.01
CA ARG A 213 -2.02 3.21 9.75
C ARG A 213 -2.56 4.32 8.84
N ARG A 214 -1.72 4.90 7.98
CA ARG A 214 -2.16 5.92 7.01
C ARG A 214 -3.18 5.36 6.02
N ALA A 215 -2.96 4.17 5.50
CA ALA A 215 -3.92 3.49 4.62
C ALA A 215 -5.27 3.24 5.33
N SER A 216 -5.25 2.80 6.59
CA SER A 216 -6.48 2.59 7.36
C SER A 216 -7.23 3.90 7.62
N ALA A 217 -6.51 5.02 7.83
CA ALA A 217 -7.12 6.34 7.98
C ALA A 217 -7.79 6.80 6.66
N ILE A 218 -7.13 6.59 5.52
CA ILE A 218 -7.70 6.89 4.20
C ILE A 218 -8.96 6.06 3.95
N LEU A 219 -8.87 4.74 4.14
CA LEU A 219 -10.04 3.85 3.99
C LEU A 219 -11.19 4.20 4.94
N ARG A 220 -10.88 4.76 6.13
CA ARG A 220 -11.90 5.28 7.05
C ARG A 220 -12.50 6.58 6.56
N SER A 221 -11.70 7.48 6.00
CA SER A 221 -12.17 8.76 5.44
C SER A 221 -13.04 8.60 4.19
N GLN A 222 -12.84 7.53 3.43
CA GLN A 222 -13.62 7.21 2.23
C GLN A 222 -14.99 6.60 2.54
N LYS A 223 -15.21 6.13 3.76
CA LYS A 223 -16.52 5.59 4.15
C LYS A 223 -17.51 6.74 4.32
N PRO A 224 -18.78 6.55 3.91
CA PRO A 224 -19.80 7.57 4.08
C PRO A 224 -19.91 7.95 5.55
N VAL A 225 -19.94 9.25 5.83
CA VAL A 225 -20.08 9.77 7.18
C VAL A 225 -21.51 9.49 7.64
N MET A 226 -21.67 8.55 8.57
CA MET A 226 -22.94 8.38 9.26
C MET A 226 -23.16 9.58 10.18
N VAL A 227 -24.04 10.50 9.79
CA VAL A 227 -24.50 11.59 10.66
C VAL A 227 -25.30 10.96 11.79
N LYS A 228 -24.69 10.84 12.97
CA LYS A 228 -25.39 10.38 14.17
C LYS A 228 -26.41 11.44 14.54
N ARG A 229 -27.68 11.23 14.20
CA ARG A 229 -28.78 12.06 14.70
C ARG A 229 -28.78 12.01 16.23
N LYS A 230 -28.75 13.18 16.87
CA LYS A 230 -28.85 13.30 18.32
C LYS A 230 -30.22 12.74 18.71
N ARG A 231 -30.25 11.64 19.45
CA ARG A 231 -31.49 11.00 19.89
C ARG A 231 -32.15 11.98 20.88
N THR A 232 -33.22 12.66 20.44
CA THR A 232 -34.03 13.50 21.32
C THR A 232 -34.67 12.59 22.36
N ARG A 233 -34.62 13.00 23.63
CA ARG A 233 -35.31 12.28 24.71
C ARG A 233 -36.82 12.46 24.48
N PRO A 234 -37.64 11.40 24.55
CA PRO A 234 -39.09 11.57 24.49
C PRO A 234 -39.52 12.47 25.65
N THR A 235 -40.23 13.56 25.34
CA THR A 235 -40.83 14.44 26.33
C THR A 235 -41.97 13.68 27.00
N LYS A 236 -41.92 13.58 28.33
CA LYS A 236 -42.99 13.00 29.15
C LYS A 236 -44.22 13.89 28.97
N SER A 237 -45.29 13.36 28.40
CA SER A 237 -46.60 14.02 28.37
C SER A 237 -47.11 14.12 29.81
N SER A 238 -47.45 15.36 30.21
CA SER A 238 -48.11 15.67 31.48
C SER A 238 -49.57 15.23 31.47
#